data_AF-A0A953CAC2-F1
#
_entry.id   AF-A0A953CAC2-F1
#
_cell.length_a   1.000
_cell.length_b   1.000
_cell.length_c   1.000
_cell.angle_alpha   90.00
_cell.angle_beta   90.00
_cell.angle_gamma   90.00
#
_symmetry.space_group_name_H-M   'P 1'
#
loop_
_entity.id
_entity.type
_entity.pdbx_description
1 polymer ?
#
loop_
_entity_poly.entity_id
_entity_poly.type
_entity_poly.pdbx_seq_one_letter_code
_entity_poly.pdbx_strand_id
1 'polypeptide(L)'
;MIGIEDAFRKFKSKLELNDQEQKNASLRQNEVRDYLDTKFSIDRSFLTGSYARYTKTKPLKDIDIFFVLNAKENDYRSKAPSVVINDFHESLAEKYGEKAVKKQGRSVNIDFGVTVDSEDNTDYRVLSVDAVPAFESGSNYEIPDTDAAKWIKTNPEIHAEKATAAHKAFSNEWKGIVRMVKYWNNNPRHGEKPIKPNFLIEVMALECLYGGWQGRFDYELQGFFSTLADRIGDIWPDPAGLGPPISNSMDAARKDRARQLLKAASREASLAINCARQGRNGDALRAWRDLFGPKFPLS
;
A
#
# COMPACT_ATOMS: atom_id res chain seq x y z
N MET A 1 17.39 -23.38 -15.21
CA MET A 1 17.52 -22.18 -14.35
C MET A 1 16.64 -21.11 -14.99
N ILE A 2 15.68 -20.54 -14.24
CA ILE A 2 14.75 -19.53 -14.77
C ILE A 2 15.52 -18.29 -15.26
N GLY A 3 15.06 -17.68 -16.36
CA GLY A 3 15.62 -16.41 -16.83
C GLY A 3 15.28 -15.27 -15.87
N ILE A 4 16.05 -14.18 -15.89
CA ILE A 4 15.79 -13.01 -15.03
C ILE A 4 14.41 -12.40 -15.32
N GLU A 5 14.07 -12.22 -16.60
CA GLU A 5 12.77 -11.69 -17.00
C GLU A 5 11.63 -12.63 -16.55
N ASP A 6 11.77 -13.95 -16.75
CA ASP A 6 10.77 -14.93 -16.30
C ASP A 6 10.61 -14.93 -14.77
N ALA A 7 11.70 -14.76 -14.02
CA ALA A 7 11.66 -14.64 -12.57
C ALA A 7 10.88 -13.39 -12.14
N PHE A 8 11.08 -12.26 -12.82
CA PHE A 8 10.29 -11.05 -12.58
C PHE A 8 8.82 -11.20 -12.98
N ARG A 9 8.51 -11.87 -14.09
CA ARG A 9 7.13 -12.16 -14.51
C ARG A 9 6.42 -13.02 -13.47
N LYS A 10 7.09 -14.05 -12.97
CA LYS A 10 6.59 -14.91 -11.89
C LYS A 10 6.47 -14.14 -10.57
N PHE A 11 7.39 -13.22 -10.26
CA PHE A 11 7.28 -12.34 -9.10
C PHE A 11 6.10 -11.37 -9.21
N LYS A 12 5.89 -10.75 -10.38
CA LYS A 12 4.73 -9.90 -10.69
C LYS A 12 3.44 -10.65 -10.41
N SER A 13 3.32 -11.87 -10.95
CA SER A 13 2.13 -12.73 -10.76
C SER A 13 1.92 -13.13 -9.30
N LYS A 14 2.99 -13.50 -8.56
CA LYS A 14 2.91 -13.78 -7.11
C LYS A 14 2.43 -12.59 -6.28
N LEU A 15 2.62 -11.36 -6.76
CA LEU A 15 2.15 -10.14 -6.10
C LEU A 15 0.75 -9.69 -6.56
N GLU A 16 0.19 -10.32 -7.59
CA GLU A 16 -1.16 -10.03 -8.05
C GLU A 16 -2.22 -10.56 -7.08
N LEU A 17 -3.35 -9.87 -7.07
CA LEU A 17 -4.50 -10.27 -6.29
C LEU A 17 -5.22 -11.41 -7.03
N ASN A 18 -5.51 -12.51 -6.33
CA ASN A 18 -6.25 -13.63 -6.89
C ASN A 18 -7.69 -13.72 -6.33
N ASP A 19 -8.51 -14.59 -6.94
CA ASP A 19 -9.93 -14.71 -6.61
C ASP A 19 -10.20 -15.17 -5.18
N GLN A 20 -9.35 -16.04 -4.62
CA GLN A 20 -9.53 -16.53 -3.26
C GLN A 20 -9.30 -15.40 -2.24
N GLU A 21 -8.28 -14.59 -2.47
CA GLU A 21 -8.00 -13.42 -1.65
C GLU A 21 -9.08 -12.33 -1.82
N GLN A 22 -9.64 -12.17 -3.01
CA GLN A 22 -10.80 -11.28 -3.23
C GLN A 22 -12.00 -11.74 -2.42
N LYS A 23 -12.35 -13.03 -2.51
CA LYS A 23 -13.43 -13.62 -1.71
C LYS A 23 -13.19 -13.45 -0.22
N ASN A 24 -11.95 -13.65 0.25
CA ASN A 24 -11.62 -13.46 1.66
C ASN A 24 -11.73 -11.99 2.09
N ALA A 25 -11.26 -11.05 1.28
CA ALA A 25 -11.41 -9.61 1.56
C ALA A 25 -12.89 -9.19 1.62
N SER A 26 -13.72 -9.64 0.68
CA SER A 26 -15.17 -9.39 0.70
C SER A 26 -15.85 -10.01 1.93
N LEU A 27 -15.44 -11.21 2.34
CA LEU A 27 -15.93 -11.84 3.57
C LEU A 27 -15.58 -10.99 4.80
N ARG A 28 -14.32 -10.52 4.91
CA ARG A 28 -13.91 -9.64 6.02
C ARG A 28 -14.63 -8.30 6.01
N GLN A 29 -14.88 -7.73 4.83
CA GLN A 29 -15.67 -6.51 4.71
C GLN A 29 -17.09 -6.71 5.25
N ASN A 30 -17.78 -7.77 4.83
CA ASN A 30 -19.12 -8.08 5.31
C ASN A 30 -19.12 -8.33 6.82
N GLU A 31 -18.18 -9.13 7.33
CA GLU A 31 -18.06 -9.42 8.77
C GLU A 31 -17.90 -8.16 9.63
N VAL A 32 -17.03 -7.24 9.21
CA VAL A 32 -16.78 -5.99 9.95
C VAL A 32 -17.94 -5.02 9.79
N ARG A 33 -18.51 -4.89 8.59
CA ARG A 33 -19.70 -4.06 8.33
C ARG A 33 -20.88 -4.51 9.17
N ASP A 34 -21.26 -5.78 9.07
CA ASP A 34 -22.45 -6.30 9.73
C ASP A 34 -22.35 -6.13 11.26
N TYR A 35 -21.14 -6.14 11.83
CA TYR A 35 -20.93 -5.79 13.23
C TYR A 35 -21.03 -4.29 13.52
N LEU A 36 -20.33 -3.45 12.75
CA LEU A 36 -20.36 -2.00 12.97
C LEU A 36 -21.75 -1.40 12.75
N ASP A 37 -22.57 -1.97 11.86
CA ASP A 37 -23.97 -1.58 11.64
C ASP A 37 -24.84 -1.76 12.90
N THR A 38 -24.41 -2.59 13.86
CA THR A 38 -25.09 -2.74 15.16
C THR A 38 -24.73 -1.64 16.16
N LYS A 39 -23.66 -0.88 15.91
CA LYS A 39 -23.09 0.14 16.80
C LYS A 39 -23.22 1.56 16.23
N PHE A 40 -23.22 1.69 14.91
CA PHE A 40 -23.25 2.95 14.18
C PHE A 40 -24.26 2.90 13.04
N SER A 41 -24.79 4.05 12.67
CA SER A 41 -25.67 4.19 11.52
C SER A 41 -24.86 4.35 10.23
N ILE A 42 -24.49 3.23 9.62
CA ILE A 42 -23.72 3.18 8.36
C ILE A 42 -24.68 2.98 7.18
N ASP A 43 -24.51 3.77 6.12
CA ASP A 43 -25.29 3.66 4.88
C ASP A 43 -24.74 2.55 3.97
N ARG A 44 -23.42 2.52 3.79
CA ARG A 44 -22.73 1.52 2.98
C ARG A 44 -21.26 1.41 3.36
N SER A 45 -20.63 0.31 2.96
CA SER A 45 -19.17 0.17 3.01
C SER A 45 -18.61 -0.30 1.67
N PHE A 46 -17.35 0.04 1.39
CA PHE A 46 -16.67 -0.44 0.19
C PHE A 46 -15.16 -0.56 0.39
N LEU A 47 -14.58 -1.62 -0.19
CA LEU A 47 -13.14 -1.82 -0.28
C LEU A 47 -12.53 -0.74 -1.19
N THR A 48 -11.48 -0.08 -0.71
CA THR A 48 -10.90 1.08 -1.41
C THR A 48 -9.36 1.09 -1.32
N GLY A 49 -8.75 2.24 -1.56
CA GLY A 49 -7.33 2.46 -1.44
C GLY A 49 -6.51 1.61 -2.43
N SER A 50 -5.32 1.23 -2.01
CA SER A 50 -4.39 0.48 -2.87
C SER A 50 -4.90 -0.93 -3.24
N TYR A 51 -5.82 -1.49 -2.45
CA TYR A 51 -6.44 -2.78 -2.74
C TYR A 51 -7.31 -2.68 -4.01
N ALA A 52 -8.27 -1.75 -4.03
CA ALA A 52 -9.17 -1.55 -5.19
C ALA A 52 -8.41 -1.11 -6.45
N ARG A 53 -7.27 -0.42 -6.30
CA ARG A 53 -6.42 -0.01 -7.44
C ARG A 53 -5.50 -1.11 -7.97
N TYR A 54 -5.45 -2.28 -7.32
CA TYR A 54 -4.50 -3.37 -7.61
C TYR A 54 -3.03 -2.94 -7.45
N THR A 55 -2.75 -2.00 -6.55
CA THR A 55 -1.40 -1.50 -6.23
C THR A 55 -0.96 -1.86 -4.81
N LYS A 56 -1.76 -2.62 -4.07
CA LYS A 56 -1.38 -3.23 -2.79
C LYS A 56 -0.46 -4.42 -3.04
N THR A 57 0.58 -4.55 -2.23
CA THR A 57 1.53 -5.67 -2.31
C THR A 57 1.14 -6.82 -1.37
N LYS A 58 1.97 -7.86 -1.28
CA LYS A 58 1.76 -9.05 -0.44
C LYS A 58 2.68 -9.07 0.79
N PRO A 59 2.32 -9.81 1.85
CA PRO A 59 0.97 -10.29 2.16
C PRO A 59 -0.06 -9.14 2.21
N LEU A 60 -1.34 -9.46 1.99
CA LEU A 60 -2.40 -8.44 1.99
C LEU A 60 -2.69 -7.96 3.41
N LYS A 61 -2.24 -6.75 3.73
CA LYS A 61 -2.49 -6.08 5.01
C LYS A 61 -2.99 -4.65 4.81
N ASP A 62 -3.56 -4.09 5.86
CA ASP A 62 -4.01 -2.70 5.92
C ASP A 62 -5.00 -2.40 4.77
N ILE A 63 -5.95 -3.31 4.51
CA ILE A 63 -6.93 -3.13 3.43
C ILE A 63 -7.95 -2.08 3.84
N ASP A 64 -7.97 -0.96 3.13
CA ASP A 64 -8.86 0.16 3.40
C ASP A 64 -10.33 -0.21 3.13
N ILE A 65 -11.20 -0.05 4.12
CA ILE A 65 -12.66 -0.11 3.98
C ILE A 65 -13.24 1.20 4.46
N PHE A 66 -13.89 1.93 3.56
CA PHE A 66 -14.67 3.09 3.97
C PHE A 66 -16.01 2.61 4.53
N PHE A 67 -16.34 3.07 5.74
CA PHE A 67 -17.65 2.92 6.36
C PHE A 67 -18.35 4.28 6.28
N VAL A 68 -19.24 4.40 5.30
CA VAL A 68 -19.94 5.65 5.01
C VAL A 68 -21.04 5.83 6.04
N LEU A 69 -20.80 6.73 7.00
CA LEU A 69 -21.75 7.07 8.05
C LEU A 69 -22.88 7.92 7.49
N ASN A 70 -24.11 7.68 7.96
CA ASN A 70 -25.28 8.41 7.51
C ASN A 70 -25.49 9.71 8.30
N ALA A 71 -26.53 10.46 7.93
CA ALA A 71 -26.81 11.77 8.51
C ALA A 71 -27.07 11.77 10.03
N LYS A 72 -27.45 10.63 10.63
CA LYS A 72 -27.65 10.51 12.09
C LYS A 72 -26.33 10.63 12.86
N GLU A 73 -25.21 10.33 12.20
CA GLU A 73 -23.87 10.36 12.78
C GLU A 73 -23.16 11.70 12.53
N ASN A 74 -23.83 12.68 11.91
CA ASN A 74 -23.21 13.96 11.51
C ASN A 74 -22.57 14.73 12.67
N ASP A 75 -22.98 14.50 13.91
CA ASP A 75 -22.37 15.11 15.10
C ASP A 75 -20.87 14.80 15.21
N TYR A 76 -20.37 13.72 14.61
CA TYR A 76 -18.91 13.47 14.56
C TYR A 76 -18.14 14.52 13.75
N ARG A 77 -18.77 15.18 12.77
CA ARG A 77 -18.12 16.22 11.95
C ARG A 77 -17.81 17.50 12.72
N SER A 78 -18.57 17.78 13.79
CA SER A 78 -18.33 18.94 14.66
C SER A 78 -17.39 18.64 15.83
N LYS A 79 -17.02 17.37 16.04
CA LYS A 79 -16.11 16.91 17.08
C LYS A 79 -14.68 16.74 16.55
N ALA A 80 -13.73 16.64 17.46
CA ALA A 80 -12.36 16.27 17.11
C ALA A 80 -12.33 14.87 16.44
N PRO A 81 -11.54 14.66 15.38
CA PRO A 81 -11.45 13.36 14.68
C PRO A 81 -11.08 12.18 15.58
N SER A 82 -10.37 12.43 16.67
CA SER A 82 -10.03 11.41 17.67
C SER A 82 -11.26 10.78 18.31
N VAL A 83 -12.40 11.49 18.38
CA VAL A 83 -13.63 10.96 18.98
C VAL A 83 -14.18 9.80 18.15
N VAL A 84 -14.40 9.97 16.84
CA VAL A 84 -14.92 8.88 16.00
C VAL A 84 -13.94 7.71 15.91
N ILE A 85 -12.62 7.98 15.91
CA ILE A 85 -11.58 6.94 15.93
C ILE A 85 -11.62 6.15 17.25
N ASN A 86 -11.83 6.82 18.38
CA ASN A 86 -11.96 6.16 19.68
C ASN A 86 -13.22 5.29 19.74
N ASP A 87 -14.36 5.80 19.30
CA ASP A 87 -15.63 5.06 19.35
C ASP A 87 -15.60 3.83 18.43
N PHE A 88 -15.04 3.96 17.21
CA PHE A 88 -14.80 2.82 16.32
C PHE A 88 -13.87 1.80 16.96
N HIS A 89 -12.79 2.25 17.60
CA HIS A 89 -11.85 1.36 18.27
C HIS A 89 -12.49 0.59 19.42
N GLU A 90 -13.19 1.27 20.32
CA GLU A 90 -13.86 0.64 21.47
C GLU A 90 -14.87 -0.40 21.01
N SER A 91 -15.67 -0.06 19.99
CA SER A 91 -16.60 -1.01 19.38
C SER A 91 -15.87 -2.21 18.79
N LEU A 92 -14.84 -2.01 17.98
CA LEU A 92 -14.11 -3.12 17.35
C LEU A 92 -13.34 -3.97 18.37
N ALA A 93 -12.81 -3.35 19.44
CA ALA A 93 -12.12 -4.05 20.51
C ALA A 93 -13.07 -4.94 21.32
N GLU A 94 -14.35 -4.58 21.46
CA GLU A 94 -15.39 -5.42 22.07
C GLU A 94 -15.56 -6.75 21.30
N LYS A 95 -15.49 -6.73 19.96
CA LYS A 95 -15.62 -7.94 19.12
C LYS A 95 -14.32 -8.72 18.96
N TYR A 96 -13.21 -8.03 18.66
CA TYR A 96 -11.95 -8.65 18.24
C TYR A 96 -10.92 -8.75 19.36
N GLY A 97 -11.13 -8.04 20.47
CA GLY A 97 -10.18 -7.92 21.58
C GLY A 97 -9.12 -6.84 21.35
N GLU A 98 -8.72 -6.17 22.43
CA GLU A 98 -7.76 -5.06 22.44
C GLU A 98 -6.44 -5.35 21.71
N LYS A 99 -5.96 -6.59 21.73
CA LYS A 99 -4.69 -6.96 21.08
C LYS A 99 -4.77 -6.98 19.55
N ALA A 100 -5.97 -7.19 18.99
CA ALA A 100 -6.20 -7.30 17.56
C ALA A 100 -6.57 -5.95 16.93
N VAL A 101 -6.86 -4.93 17.73
CA VAL A 101 -7.39 -3.65 17.26
C VAL A 101 -6.40 -2.54 17.58
N LYS A 102 -6.14 -1.66 16.61
CA LYS A 102 -5.15 -0.58 16.78
C LYS A 102 -5.62 0.73 16.14
N LYS A 103 -5.65 1.80 16.92
CA LYS A 103 -5.88 3.16 16.41
C LYS A 103 -4.76 3.58 15.45
N GLN A 104 -5.14 4.14 14.32
CA GLN A 104 -4.24 4.83 13.40
C GLN A 104 -4.73 6.27 13.20
N GLY A 105 -3.95 7.09 12.48
CA GLY A 105 -4.26 8.51 12.34
C GLY A 105 -5.56 8.82 11.57
N ARG A 106 -6.07 7.87 10.78
CA ARG A 106 -7.26 8.04 9.93
C ARG A 106 -8.20 6.84 9.91
N SER A 107 -7.90 5.82 10.71
CA SER A 107 -8.56 4.52 10.65
C SER A 107 -8.36 3.75 11.95
N VAL A 108 -9.08 2.64 12.07
CA VAL A 108 -8.84 1.62 13.09
C VAL A 108 -8.47 0.32 12.39
N ASN A 109 -7.27 -0.19 12.66
CA ASN A 109 -6.78 -1.44 12.09
C ASN A 109 -7.34 -2.63 12.88
N ILE A 110 -7.73 -3.68 12.17
CA ILE A 110 -8.19 -4.95 12.73
C ILE A 110 -7.29 -6.05 12.15
N ASP A 111 -6.52 -6.71 13.01
CA ASP A 111 -5.69 -7.88 12.67
C ASP A 111 -6.49 -9.17 12.90
N PHE A 112 -6.53 -10.05 11.89
CA PHE A 112 -7.31 -11.28 11.93
C PHE A 112 -6.52 -12.49 12.47
N GLY A 113 -5.32 -12.30 13.01
CA GLY A 113 -4.49 -13.35 13.58
C GLY A 113 -4.01 -14.38 12.54
N VAL A 114 -3.89 -13.96 11.28
CA VAL A 114 -3.52 -14.85 10.18
C VAL A 114 -2.00 -15.09 10.18
N THR A 115 -1.60 -16.35 10.27
CA THR A 115 -0.19 -16.76 10.18
C THR A 115 0.36 -16.54 8.77
N VAL A 116 1.56 -15.97 8.70
CA VAL A 116 2.35 -15.81 7.48
C VAL A 116 3.48 -16.85 7.50
N ASP A 117 3.62 -17.62 6.42
CA ASP A 117 4.71 -18.60 6.30
C ASP A 117 6.04 -17.93 5.87
N SER A 118 7.12 -18.71 5.80
CA SER A 118 8.46 -18.21 5.40
C SER A 118 8.55 -17.72 3.95
N GLU A 119 7.52 -17.95 3.13
CA GLU A 119 7.41 -17.54 1.73
C GLU A 119 6.39 -16.39 1.56
N ASP A 120 6.02 -15.73 2.66
CA ASP A 120 5.01 -14.68 2.77
C ASP A 120 3.61 -15.10 2.27
N ASN A 121 3.26 -16.38 2.35
CA ASN A 121 1.92 -16.85 2.04
C ASN A 121 1.05 -16.91 3.29
N THR A 122 -0.25 -16.76 3.08
CA THR A 122 -1.25 -16.65 4.15
C THR A 122 -2.40 -17.64 3.96
N ASP A 123 -2.21 -18.62 3.07
CA ASP A 123 -3.29 -19.47 2.56
C ASP A 123 -4.45 -18.65 2.00
N TYR A 124 -4.12 -17.68 1.13
CA TYR A 124 -5.06 -16.78 0.46
C TYR A 124 -5.90 -15.87 1.38
N ARG A 125 -5.51 -15.71 2.65
CA ARG A 125 -6.21 -14.87 3.63
C ARG A 125 -5.62 -13.47 3.74
N VAL A 126 -6.47 -12.48 3.99
CA VAL A 126 -6.06 -11.11 4.32
C VAL A 126 -5.64 -11.04 5.79
N LEU A 127 -4.54 -10.34 6.08
CA LEU A 127 -4.00 -10.20 7.42
C LEU A 127 -4.79 -9.22 8.26
N SER A 128 -5.10 -8.06 7.68
CA SER A 128 -5.74 -6.96 8.39
C SER A 128 -6.49 -6.03 7.45
N VAL A 129 -7.47 -5.33 8.00
CA VAL A 129 -8.21 -4.25 7.34
C VAL A 129 -8.10 -2.96 8.16
N ASP A 130 -8.17 -1.83 7.48
CA ASP A 130 -8.29 -0.50 8.09
C ASP A 130 -9.73 -0.03 7.93
N ALA A 131 -10.46 0.02 9.04
CA ALA A 131 -11.80 0.58 9.11
C ALA A 131 -11.71 2.11 9.13
N VAL A 132 -12.17 2.76 8.07
CA VAL A 132 -12.12 4.21 7.89
C VAL A 132 -13.53 4.78 8.04
N PRO A 133 -13.83 5.52 9.13
CA PRO A 133 -15.05 6.31 9.21
C PRO A 133 -15.04 7.34 8.07
N ALA A 134 -16.11 7.39 7.28
CA ALA A 134 -16.20 8.28 6.15
C ALA A 134 -17.56 8.97 6.09
N PHE A 135 -17.59 10.19 5.59
CA PHE A 135 -18.83 10.86 5.19
C PHE A 135 -18.78 11.27 3.73
N GLU A 136 -19.91 11.18 3.04
CA GLU A 136 -20.05 11.76 1.70
C GLU A 136 -19.99 13.29 1.75
N SER A 137 -19.24 13.88 0.81
CA SER A 137 -19.04 15.32 0.64
C SER A 137 -19.10 15.65 -0.86
N GLY A 138 -20.32 15.69 -1.40
CA GLY A 138 -20.57 15.79 -2.85
C GLY A 138 -20.06 14.54 -3.58
N SER A 139 -19.19 14.73 -4.57
CA SER A 139 -18.51 13.62 -5.28
C SER A 139 -17.25 13.11 -4.56
N ASN A 140 -16.94 13.63 -3.38
CA ASN A 140 -15.77 13.27 -2.58
C ASN A 140 -16.20 12.67 -1.24
N TYR A 141 -15.23 12.29 -0.42
CA TYR A 141 -15.45 11.86 0.95
C TYR A 141 -14.65 12.73 1.92
N GLU A 142 -15.12 12.80 3.15
CA GLU A 142 -14.39 13.32 4.31
C GLU A 142 -14.05 12.17 5.24
N ILE A 143 -12.79 12.09 5.66
CA ILE A 143 -12.29 11.08 6.61
C ILE A 143 -11.59 11.78 7.78
N PRO A 144 -11.55 11.17 8.98
CA PRO A 144 -10.87 11.76 10.12
C PRO A 144 -9.36 11.82 9.89
N ASP A 145 -8.71 12.89 10.34
CA ASP A 145 -7.25 12.98 10.45
C ASP A 145 -6.88 13.51 11.85
N THR A 146 -6.36 12.61 12.69
CA THR A 146 -5.98 12.96 14.07
C THR A 146 -4.72 13.82 14.13
N ASP A 147 -3.81 13.68 13.17
CA ASP A 147 -2.57 14.46 13.13
C ASP A 147 -2.87 15.93 12.77
N ALA A 148 -3.81 16.13 11.84
CA ALA A 148 -4.28 17.45 11.45
C ALA A 148 -5.42 18.00 12.33
N ALA A 149 -5.92 17.20 13.28
CA ALA A 149 -7.05 17.49 14.16
C ALA A 149 -8.31 17.98 13.41
N LYS A 150 -8.51 17.53 12.16
CA LYS A 150 -9.67 17.90 11.32
C LYS A 150 -10.10 16.75 10.42
N TRP A 151 -11.29 16.88 9.85
CA TRP A 151 -11.72 16.05 8.72
C TRP A 151 -11.01 16.52 7.44
N ILE A 152 -10.46 15.58 6.68
CA ILE A 152 -9.79 15.86 5.40
C ILE A 152 -10.61 15.31 4.24
N LYS A 153 -10.61 16.03 3.12
CA LYS A 153 -11.25 15.57 1.88
C LYS A 153 -10.36 14.57 1.15
N THR A 154 -10.98 13.58 0.54
CA THR A 154 -10.32 12.54 -0.26
C THR A 154 -11.24 12.07 -1.38
N ASN A 155 -10.64 11.62 -2.48
CA ASN A 155 -11.37 10.99 -3.57
C ASN A 155 -10.58 9.78 -4.10
N PRO A 156 -10.94 8.57 -3.64
CA PRO A 156 -10.29 7.34 -4.08
C PRO A 156 -10.47 7.02 -5.58
N GLU A 157 -11.53 7.54 -6.21
CA GLU A 157 -11.81 7.35 -7.64
C GLU A 157 -10.78 8.08 -8.50
N ILE A 158 -10.48 9.35 -8.18
CA ILE A 158 -9.42 10.11 -8.88
C ILE A 158 -8.05 9.41 -8.76
N HIS A 159 -7.74 8.83 -7.60
CA HIS A 159 -6.52 8.04 -7.44
C HIS A 159 -6.52 6.79 -8.34
N ALA A 160 -7.67 6.12 -8.46
CA ALA A 160 -7.83 4.93 -9.30
C ALA A 160 -7.72 5.25 -10.80
N GLU A 161 -8.30 6.37 -11.24
CA GLU A 161 -8.18 6.87 -12.61
C GLU A 161 -6.74 7.16 -12.98
N LYS A 162 -6.01 7.91 -12.13
CA LYS A 162 -4.58 8.23 -12.36
C LYS A 162 -3.71 6.98 -12.42
N ALA A 163 -3.90 6.05 -11.49
CA ALA A 163 -3.19 4.77 -11.49
C ALA A 163 -3.51 3.93 -12.75
N THR A 164 -4.75 3.98 -13.25
CA THR A 164 -5.17 3.27 -14.45
C THR A 164 -4.57 3.91 -15.71
N ALA A 165 -4.55 5.24 -15.80
CA ALA A 165 -3.90 5.96 -16.89
C ALA A 165 -2.39 5.67 -16.94
N ALA A 166 -1.69 5.78 -15.80
CA ALA A 166 -0.27 5.45 -15.70
C ALA A 166 0.00 3.98 -16.08
N HIS A 167 -0.87 3.06 -15.68
CA HIS A 167 -0.75 1.65 -16.05
C HIS A 167 -0.84 1.41 -17.56
N LYS A 168 -1.82 2.03 -18.22
CA LYS A 168 -1.99 1.94 -19.67
C LYS A 168 -0.79 2.56 -20.41
N ALA A 169 -0.32 3.72 -19.95
CA ALA A 169 0.83 4.41 -20.53
C ALA A 169 2.16 3.65 -20.37
N PHE A 170 2.22 2.68 -19.45
CA PHE A 170 3.41 1.88 -19.16
C PHE A 170 3.21 0.40 -19.53
N SER A 171 2.52 0.14 -20.65
CA SER A 171 2.30 -1.21 -21.21
C SER A 171 1.74 -2.22 -20.21
N ASN A 172 0.88 -1.77 -19.29
CA ASN A 172 0.32 -2.58 -18.21
C ASN A 172 1.38 -3.21 -17.26
N GLU A 173 2.51 -2.51 -17.07
CA GLU A 173 3.57 -2.90 -16.13
C GLU A 173 3.65 -2.03 -14.88
N TRP A 174 3.17 -0.78 -14.95
CA TRP A 174 3.27 0.19 -13.85
C TRP A 174 2.83 -0.35 -12.48
N LYS A 175 1.62 -0.92 -12.38
CA LYS A 175 1.09 -1.45 -11.12
C LYS A 175 1.95 -2.61 -10.57
N GLY A 176 2.53 -3.43 -11.46
CA GLY A 176 3.44 -4.50 -11.09
C GLY A 176 4.70 -3.96 -10.42
N ILE A 177 5.35 -2.99 -11.06
CA ILE A 177 6.55 -2.32 -10.53
C ILE A 177 6.26 -1.64 -9.18
N VAL A 178 5.13 -0.94 -9.06
CA VAL A 178 4.70 -0.32 -7.79
C VAL A 178 4.54 -1.38 -6.69
N ARG A 179 3.92 -2.53 -6.98
CA ARG A 179 3.78 -3.62 -6.00
C ARG A 179 5.14 -4.21 -5.58
N MET A 180 6.08 -4.36 -6.51
CA MET A 180 7.43 -4.86 -6.23
C MET A 180 8.20 -3.91 -5.31
N VAL A 181 8.16 -2.60 -5.56
CA VAL A 181 8.84 -1.63 -4.69
C VAL A 181 8.15 -1.49 -3.33
N LYS A 182 6.81 -1.58 -3.27
CA LYS A 182 6.09 -1.68 -1.99
C LYS A 182 6.44 -2.97 -1.23
N TYR A 183 6.72 -4.07 -1.93
CA TYR A 183 7.17 -5.32 -1.30
C TYR A 183 8.54 -5.15 -0.66
N TRP A 184 9.50 -4.58 -1.41
CA TRP A 184 10.80 -4.15 -0.86
C TRP A 184 10.63 -3.25 0.37
N ASN A 185 9.73 -2.26 0.30
CA ASN A 185 9.51 -1.33 1.41
C ASN A 185 8.94 -1.99 2.68
N ASN A 186 8.30 -3.16 2.52
CA ASN A 186 7.77 -3.97 3.61
C ASN A 186 8.76 -5.02 4.13
N ASN A 187 9.95 -5.14 3.54
CA ASN A 187 10.91 -6.18 3.89
C ASN A 187 11.40 -6.01 5.35
N PRO A 188 11.25 -7.03 6.21
CA PRO A 188 11.65 -6.97 7.62
C PRO A 188 13.11 -6.61 7.85
N ARG A 189 14.01 -6.82 6.87
CA ARG A 189 15.44 -6.45 6.97
C ARG A 189 15.66 -4.96 7.25
N HIS A 190 14.68 -4.12 6.98
CA HIS A 190 14.75 -2.69 7.25
C HIS A 190 14.38 -2.31 8.69
N GLY A 191 13.83 -3.23 9.50
CA GLY A 191 13.20 -2.91 10.78
C GLY A 191 11.95 -2.05 10.55
N GLU A 192 12.15 -0.73 10.43
CA GLU A 192 11.10 0.19 10.00
C GLU A 192 11.08 0.40 8.48
N LYS A 193 9.86 0.50 7.92
CA LYS A 193 9.64 0.80 6.49
C LYS A 193 10.48 2.02 6.05
N PRO A 194 11.29 1.89 4.98
CA PRO A 194 12.05 2.99 4.40
C PRO A 194 11.19 4.23 4.09
N ILE A 195 10.05 4.03 3.41
CA ILE A 195 9.12 5.08 2.97
C ILE A 195 7.79 4.96 3.72
N LYS A 196 7.30 6.06 4.29
CA LYS A 196 5.99 6.16 4.95
C LYS A 196 5.19 7.34 4.37
N PRO A 197 3.91 7.18 4.02
CA PRO A 197 3.18 5.91 3.91
C PRO A 197 3.58 5.11 2.65
N ASN A 198 3.18 3.84 2.58
CA ASN A 198 3.34 3.03 1.35
C ASN A 198 2.70 3.69 0.11
N PHE A 199 1.65 4.50 0.33
CA PHE A 199 1.00 5.25 -0.74
C PHE A 199 1.92 6.27 -1.40
N LEU A 200 2.92 6.82 -0.71
CA LEU A 200 3.88 7.76 -1.30
C LEU A 200 4.65 7.14 -2.47
N ILE A 201 4.99 5.84 -2.40
CA ILE A 201 5.65 5.13 -3.52
C ILE A 201 4.79 5.17 -4.79
N GLU A 202 3.48 4.98 -4.63
CA GLU A 202 2.53 4.98 -5.74
C GLU A 202 2.31 6.40 -6.31
N VAL A 203 2.29 7.41 -5.44
CA VAL A 203 2.19 8.83 -5.84
C VAL A 203 3.43 9.24 -6.62
N MET A 204 4.62 8.95 -6.09
CA MET A 204 5.89 9.22 -6.78
C MET A 204 5.96 8.48 -8.11
N ALA A 205 5.49 7.23 -8.17
CA ALA A 205 5.48 6.44 -9.40
C ALA A 205 4.68 7.07 -10.55
N LEU A 206 3.70 7.95 -10.27
CA LEU A 206 2.95 8.66 -11.32
C LEU A 206 3.85 9.56 -12.18
N GLU A 207 4.96 10.06 -11.62
CA GLU A 207 5.91 10.91 -12.33
C GLU A 207 7.29 10.27 -12.50
N CYS A 208 7.72 9.41 -11.56
CA CYS A 208 9.04 8.79 -11.58
C CYS A 208 9.15 7.61 -12.54
N LEU A 209 8.04 6.99 -12.95
CA LEU A 209 8.00 6.02 -14.05
C LEU A 209 7.49 6.73 -15.31
N TYR A 210 8.41 7.18 -16.15
CA TYR A 210 8.12 7.97 -17.35
C TYR A 210 8.75 7.32 -18.59
N GLY A 211 8.40 7.81 -19.78
CA GLY A 211 8.98 7.33 -21.05
C GLY A 211 8.41 6.01 -21.58
N GLY A 212 7.44 5.40 -20.87
CA GLY A 212 6.85 4.12 -21.23
C GLY A 212 7.76 2.92 -20.89
N TRP A 213 7.18 1.72 -20.93
CA TRP A 213 7.88 0.48 -20.59
C TRP A 213 8.96 0.12 -21.63
N GLN A 214 10.19 -0.09 -21.16
CA GLN A 214 11.36 -0.36 -21.99
C GLN A 214 11.68 -1.86 -22.18
N GLY A 215 10.83 -2.76 -21.68
CA GLY A 215 10.96 -4.21 -21.95
C GLY A 215 11.69 -5.03 -20.88
N ARG A 216 12.23 -4.41 -19.82
CA ARG A 216 13.12 -5.10 -18.87
C ARG A 216 12.92 -4.68 -17.42
N PHE A 217 12.46 -5.59 -16.58
CA PHE A 217 12.19 -5.27 -15.16
C PHE A 217 13.44 -4.87 -14.38
N ASP A 218 14.58 -5.49 -14.66
CA ASP A 218 15.82 -5.25 -13.92
C ASP A 218 16.29 -3.79 -14.06
N TYR A 219 16.34 -3.27 -15.29
CA TYR A 219 16.66 -1.86 -15.55
C TYR A 219 15.58 -0.89 -15.05
N GLU A 220 14.31 -1.23 -15.22
CA GLU A 220 13.19 -0.40 -14.79
C GLU A 220 13.17 -0.22 -13.26
N LEU A 221 13.43 -1.30 -12.51
CA LEU A 221 13.53 -1.23 -11.05
C LEU A 221 14.79 -0.52 -10.58
N GLN A 222 15.94 -0.74 -11.24
CA GLN A 222 17.18 -0.04 -10.91
C GLN A 222 17.04 1.47 -11.08
N GLY A 223 16.48 1.90 -12.22
CA GLY A 223 16.19 3.29 -12.53
C GLY A 223 15.17 3.87 -11.57
N PHE A 224 14.06 3.16 -11.33
CA PHE A 224 13.01 3.62 -10.43
C PHE A 224 13.52 3.81 -8.99
N PHE A 225 14.32 2.89 -8.44
CA PHE A 225 14.95 3.10 -7.13
C PHE A 225 15.85 4.34 -7.10
N SER A 226 16.61 4.60 -8.18
CA SER A 226 17.45 5.81 -8.28
C SER A 226 16.60 7.08 -8.30
N THR A 227 15.60 7.14 -9.17
CA THR A 227 14.72 8.31 -9.30
C THR A 227 13.93 8.58 -8.02
N LEU A 228 13.45 7.53 -7.34
CA LEU A 228 12.83 7.66 -6.02
C LEU A 228 13.82 8.26 -5.02
N ALA A 229 15.08 7.80 -5.00
CA ALA A 229 16.07 8.33 -4.07
C ALA A 229 16.34 9.82 -4.28
N ASP A 230 16.43 10.24 -5.54
CA ASP A 230 16.72 11.63 -5.89
C ASP A 230 15.53 12.54 -5.54
N ARG A 231 14.30 12.06 -5.72
CA ARG A 231 13.07 12.85 -5.55
C ARG A 231 12.33 12.64 -4.22
N ILE A 232 12.85 11.83 -3.28
CA ILE A 232 12.18 11.58 -1.99
C ILE A 232 12.11 12.84 -1.09
N GLY A 233 12.94 13.84 -1.38
CA GLY A 233 12.93 15.13 -0.69
C GLY A 233 11.82 16.08 -1.16
N ASP A 234 11.29 15.86 -2.37
CA ASP A 234 10.31 16.74 -3.01
C ASP A 234 8.99 16.78 -2.22
N ILE A 235 8.19 17.81 -2.50
CA ILE A 235 6.80 17.88 -2.03
C ILE A 235 5.94 17.09 -3.01
N TRP A 236 5.26 16.07 -2.51
CA TRP A 236 4.36 15.23 -3.27
C TRP A 236 2.92 15.51 -2.83
N PRO A 237 2.16 16.37 -3.57
CA PRO A 237 0.79 16.70 -3.21
C PRO A 237 -0.13 15.47 -3.29
N ASP A 238 -1.31 15.56 -2.68
CA ASP A 238 -2.38 14.61 -2.97
C ASP A 238 -2.71 14.68 -4.48
N PRO A 239 -2.64 13.57 -5.23
CA PRO A 239 -2.96 13.59 -6.66
C PRO A 239 -4.37 14.10 -6.98
N ALA A 240 -5.32 14.00 -6.03
CA ALA A 240 -6.67 14.54 -6.17
C ALA A 240 -6.77 16.03 -5.84
N GLY A 241 -5.74 16.64 -5.24
CA GLY A 241 -5.73 18.05 -4.85
C GLY A 241 -6.65 18.38 -3.67
N LEU A 242 -7.06 17.39 -2.88
CA LEU A 242 -8.05 17.55 -1.80
C LEU A 242 -7.41 17.52 -0.41
N GLY A 243 -6.52 16.55 -0.19
CA GLY A 243 -5.85 16.31 1.06
C GLY A 243 -4.51 17.05 1.20
N PRO A 244 -3.86 16.93 2.38
CA PRO A 244 -2.50 17.44 2.56
C PRO A 244 -1.49 16.68 1.67
N PRO A 245 -0.30 17.25 1.41
CA PRO A 245 0.76 16.53 0.71
C PRO A 245 1.08 15.17 1.35
N ILE A 246 1.18 14.15 0.52
CA ILE A 246 1.45 12.76 0.92
C ILE A 246 2.87 12.62 1.49
N SER A 247 3.79 13.48 1.06
CA SER A 247 5.17 13.57 1.57
C SER A 247 5.31 14.11 3.00
N ASN A 248 4.23 14.59 3.63
CA ASN A 248 4.31 15.20 4.97
C ASN A 248 4.43 14.18 6.11
N SER A 249 4.26 12.88 5.84
CA SER A 249 4.32 11.83 6.88
C SER A 249 5.73 11.40 7.29
N MET A 250 6.78 12.05 6.77
CA MET A 250 8.18 11.80 7.13
C MET A 250 8.88 13.12 7.46
N ASP A 251 9.53 13.15 8.62
CA ASP A 251 10.46 14.21 8.99
C ASP A 251 11.76 14.16 8.15
N ALA A 252 12.64 15.14 8.35
CA ALA A 252 13.89 15.25 7.61
C ALA A 252 14.79 14.01 7.80
N ALA A 253 14.96 13.53 9.03
CA ALA A 253 15.79 12.37 9.33
C ALA A 253 15.27 11.10 8.64
N ARG A 254 13.94 10.93 8.60
CA ARG A 254 13.29 9.79 7.94
C ARG A 254 13.37 9.89 6.43
N LYS A 255 13.26 11.09 5.84
CA LYS A 255 13.53 11.32 4.41
C LYS A 255 14.98 11.00 4.04
N ASP A 256 15.94 11.38 4.87
CA ASP A 256 17.35 11.07 4.65
C ASP A 256 17.64 9.57 4.72
N ARG A 257 17.06 8.89 5.70
CA ARG A 257 17.10 7.42 5.79
C ARG A 257 16.48 6.76 4.55
N ALA A 258 15.30 7.21 4.12
CA ALA A 258 14.64 6.71 2.93
C ALA A 258 15.54 6.86 1.69
N ARG A 259 16.17 8.02 1.52
CA ARG A 259 17.13 8.29 0.44
C ARG A 259 18.30 7.30 0.46
N GLN A 260 18.91 7.08 1.62
CA GLN A 260 20.05 6.16 1.75
C GLN A 260 19.67 4.72 1.38
N LEU A 261 18.51 4.24 1.85
CA LEU A 261 18.02 2.90 1.56
C LEU A 261 17.61 2.72 0.09
N LEU A 262 17.01 3.72 -0.54
CA LEU A 262 16.71 3.72 -1.98
C LEU A 262 17.99 3.70 -2.83
N LYS A 263 19.02 4.49 -2.45
CA LYS A 263 20.33 4.44 -3.11
C LYS A 263 20.99 3.07 -2.95
N ALA A 264 20.86 2.43 -1.78
CA ALA A 264 21.34 1.08 -1.56
C ALA A 264 20.61 0.06 -2.45
N ALA A 265 19.27 0.14 -2.53
CA ALA A 265 18.46 -0.71 -3.40
C ALA A 265 18.84 -0.57 -4.88
N SER A 266 19.08 0.65 -5.37
CA SER A 266 19.56 0.85 -6.74
C SER A 266 20.95 0.23 -6.99
N ARG A 267 21.87 0.29 -6.00
CA ARG A 267 23.18 -0.39 -6.08
C ARG A 267 23.04 -1.91 -6.07
N GLU A 268 22.20 -2.47 -5.19
CA GLU A 268 21.89 -3.91 -5.15
C GLU A 268 21.33 -4.39 -6.50
N ALA A 269 20.39 -3.64 -7.09
CA ALA A 269 19.86 -3.90 -8.42
C ALA A 269 20.96 -3.86 -9.51
N SER A 270 21.87 -2.88 -9.43
CA SER A 270 22.99 -2.74 -10.37
C SER A 270 23.96 -3.92 -10.29
N LEU A 271 24.22 -4.43 -9.08
CA LEU A 271 25.02 -5.64 -8.87
C LEU A 271 24.33 -6.87 -9.47
N ALA A 272 23.02 -7.03 -9.28
CA ALA A 272 22.26 -8.13 -9.85
C ALA A 272 22.28 -8.11 -11.39
N ILE A 273 22.12 -6.93 -12.00
CA ILE A 273 22.26 -6.73 -13.46
C ILE A 273 23.68 -7.12 -13.92
N ASN A 274 24.72 -6.69 -13.20
CA ASN A 274 26.10 -7.02 -13.56
C ASN A 274 26.37 -8.53 -13.49
N CYS A 275 25.86 -9.22 -12.47
CA CYS A 275 25.93 -10.69 -12.39
C CYS A 275 25.30 -11.36 -13.63
N ALA A 276 24.10 -10.91 -14.03
CA ALA A 276 23.42 -11.44 -15.23
C ALA A 276 24.23 -11.17 -16.51
N ARG A 277 24.79 -9.98 -16.67
CA ARG A 277 25.65 -9.61 -17.82
C ARG A 277 26.92 -10.47 -17.92
N GLN A 278 27.42 -10.97 -16.79
CA GLN A 278 28.58 -11.87 -16.73
C GLN A 278 28.19 -13.36 -16.87
N GLY A 279 26.94 -13.67 -17.20
CA GLY A 279 26.45 -15.05 -17.29
C GLY A 279 26.22 -15.75 -15.94
N ARG A 280 26.36 -15.02 -14.82
CA ARG A 280 26.17 -15.53 -13.46
C ARG A 280 24.71 -15.43 -13.03
N ASN A 281 23.82 -16.09 -13.78
CA ASN A 281 22.37 -15.98 -13.59
C ASN A 281 21.90 -16.41 -12.19
N GLY A 282 22.51 -17.45 -11.61
CA GLY A 282 22.19 -17.89 -10.25
C GLY A 282 22.54 -16.83 -9.19
N ASP A 283 23.66 -16.12 -9.34
CA ASP A 283 24.04 -15.02 -8.46
C ASP A 283 23.08 -13.83 -8.62
N ALA A 284 22.67 -13.52 -9.86
CA ALA A 284 21.73 -12.45 -10.14
C ALA A 284 20.35 -12.71 -9.50
N LEU A 285 19.83 -13.93 -9.61
CA LEU A 285 18.56 -14.32 -8.98
C LEU A 285 18.65 -14.22 -7.45
N ARG A 286 19.76 -14.65 -6.84
CA ARG A 286 20.00 -14.50 -5.40
C ARG A 286 20.05 -13.03 -4.99
N ALA A 287 20.77 -12.18 -5.72
CA ALA A 287 20.84 -10.75 -5.43
C ALA A 287 19.45 -10.08 -5.48
N TRP A 288 18.59 -10.45 -6.43
CA TRP A 288 17.21 -9.97 -6.47
C TRP A 288 16.34 -10.50 -5.33
N ARG A 289 16.52 -11.78 -4.93
CA ARG A 289 15.90 -12.36 -3.74
C ARG A 289 16.31 -11.64 -2.46
N ASP A 290 17.59 -11.30 -2.31
CA ASP A 290 18.11 -10.58 -1.14
C ASP A 290 17.57 -9.14 -1.08
N LEU A 291 17.41 -8.50 -2.24
CA LEU A 291 16.82 -7.17 -2.35
C LEU A 291 15.33 -7.19 -1.96
N PHE A 292 14.54 -8.08 -2.54
CA PHE A 292 13.08 -8.06 -2.40
C PHE A 292 12.57 -8.85 -1.20
N GLY A 293 13.05 -10.07 -1.00
CA GLY A 293 12.51 -11.03 -0.04
C GLY A 293 11.94 -12.29 -0.71
N PRO A 294 11.39 -13.21 0.10
CA PRO A 294 11.17 -14.61 -0.29
C PRO A 294 10.25 -14.80 -1.50
N LYS A 295 9.31 -13.88 -1.78
CA LYS A 295 8.43 -14.02 -2.95
C LYS A 295 9.14 -13.94 -4.30
N PHE A 296 10.29 -13.28 -4.41
CA PHE A 296 11.04 -13.23 -5.66
C PHE A 296 11.58 -14.62 -6.01
N PRO A 297 11.23 -15.31 -7.10
CA PRO A 297 11.60 -16.71 -7.30
C PRO A 297 13.08 -16.92 -7.67
N LEU A 298 13.68 -17.99 -7.16
CA LEU A 298 14.95 -18.56 -7.66
C LEU A 298 14.70 -19.71 -8.65
N SER A 299 13.53 -20.34 -8.47
CA SER A 299 12.84 -21.42 -9.18
C SER A 299 11.99 -21.05 -10.38
#